data_AF-A0A1Y2F2I5-F1
#
_entry.id   AF-A0A1Y2F2I5-F1
#
_cell.length_a   1.000
_cell.length_b   1.000
_cell.length_c   1.000
_cell.angle_alpha   90.00
_cell.angle_beta   90.00
_cell.angle_gamma   90.00
#
_symmetry.space_group_name_H-M   'P 1'
#
loop_
_entity.id
_entity.type
_entity.pdbx_description
1 polymer ?
#
loop_
_entity_poly.entity_id
_entity_poly.type
_entity_poly.pdbx_seq_one_letter_code
_entity_poly.pdbx_strand_id
1 'polypeptide(L)'
;MPFKLQQRTLSAYDPLVRPKGDIRAKPIPTPPNRSPHLLALHASSYALLGPESPKRGVIAHLAGGTTIIATRCEATKRLSVADVDSGGNHDFSSYSKQFGWLAEDKCPAMEIVFIHSPSCPPPLAALQPTLRALAEPLGVSLSFSTQELPSGISLQIDRNTSTITSLNLAPGTVMDDPIATVESHAQWKVQTRRSCLTPFQTDICKVLDGGKIPIWEQFDGKQLAPLPTLSDTARTTLKILTEGQMAQTGSGSRKAAPQGSAIMLTLPQGRVDRRDPKNFVLSPMEQLQMGAMRVVSLGAACVVCGETEGISKCASCEWEPYCGSRCQKQDWPAHKGWCKKNRRSSKP
;
A
#
# COMPACT_ATOMS: atom_id res chain seq x y z
N MET A 1 -9.20 -13.21 24.12
CA MET A 1 -10.48 -12.46 24.10
C MET A 1 -10.90 -12.31 22.65
N PRO A 2 -12.14 -12.63 22.28
CA PRO A 2 -12.59 -12.47 20.91
C PRO A 2 -12.53 -11.01 20.48
N PHE A 3 -12.37 -10.76 19.19
CA PHE A 3 -12.48 -9.41 18.67
C PHE A 3 -13.89 -8.83 18.93
N LYS A 4 -13.94 -7.55 19.29
CA LYS A 4 -15.20 -6.83 19.53
C LYS A 4 -15.44 -5.82 18.41
N LEU A 5 -16.60 -5.88 17.78
CA LEU A 5 -17.00 -4.88 16.80
C LEU A 5 -17.67 -3.68 17.51
N GLN A 6 -17.25 -2.48 17.14
CA GLN A 6 -17.85 -1.21 17.58
C GLN A 6 -18.03 -0.28 16.38
N GLN A 7 -18.89 0.72 16.55
CA GLN A 7 -19.09 1.78 15.56
C GLN A 7 -18.81 3.13 16.21
N ARG A 8 -18.16 4.02 15.47
CA ARG A 8 -17.88 5.40 15.88
C ARG A 8 -18.12 6.33 14.71
N THR A 9 -18.87 7.41 14.93
CA THR A 9 -19.00 8.49 13.95
C THR A 9 -17.94 9.55 14.22
N LEU A 10 -17.17 9.89 13.19
CA LEU A 10 -16.16 10.94 13.24
C LEU A 10 -16.78 12.27 12.78
N SER A 11 -16.57 13.31 13.58
CA SER A 11 -16.98 14.67 13.21
C SER A 11 -16.09 15.22 12.09
N ALA A 12 -16.54 16.27 11.40
CA ALA A 12 -15.72 16.97 10.41
C ALA A 12 -14.46 17.63 11.00
N TYR A 13 -14.38 17.75 12.33
CA TYR A 13 -13.24 18.30 13.06
C TYR A 13 -12.35 17.21 13.69
N ASP A 14 -12.69 15.92 13.48
CA ASP A 14 -11.85 14.84 13.98
C ASP A 14 -10.49 14.86 13.27
N PRO A 15 -9.36 14.68 13.97
CA PRO A 15 -8.02 14.74 13.38
C PRO A 15 -7.77 13.71 12.28
N LEU A 16 -8.59 12.67 12.16
CA LEU A 16 -8.49 11.68 11.10
C LEU A 16 -9.22 12.10 9.80
N VAL A 17 -9.98 13.20 9.84
CA VAL A 17 -10.94 13.58 8.81
C VAL A 17 -10.53 14.88 8.14
N ARG A 18 -10.70 14.95 6.81
CA ARG A 18 -10.54 16.19 6.03
C ARG A 18 -11.71 16.42 5.08
N PRO A 19 -11.98 17.67 4.65
CA PRO A 19 -13.00 17.94 3.65
C PRO A 19 -12.71 17.25 2.31
N LYS A 20 -13.74 16.72 1.67
CA LYS A 20 -13.66 16.14 0.33
C LYS A 20 -13.31 17.24 -0.69
N GLY A 21 -12.38 16.95 -1.60
CA GLY A 21 -11.92 17.91 -2.61
C GLY A 21 -10.78 18.81 -2.15
N ASP A 22 -10.38 18.73 -0.88
CA ASP A 22 -9.19 19.43 -0.38
C ASP A 22 -7.92 18.75 -0.89
N ILE A 23 -7.44 19.16 -2.06
CA ILE A 23 -6.17 18.73 -2.65
C ILE A 23 -5.10 19.69 -2.11
N ARG A 24 -4.65 19.46 -0.87
CA ARG A 24 -3.55 20.27 -0.29
C ARG A 24 -2.25 19.95 -1.01
N ALA A 25 -1.86 20.81 -1.95
CA ALA A 25 -0.56 20.73 -2.63
C ALA A 25 0.63 21.05 -1.70
N LYS A 26 0.38 21.68 -0.55
CA LYS A 26 1.40 22.03 0.44
C LYS A 26 1.20 21.21 1.71
N PRO A 27 2.27 20.64 2.29
CA PRO A 27 2.23 20.08 3.63
C PRO A 27 1.68 21.16 4.58
N ILE A 28 0.58 20.86 5.25
CA ILE A 28 0.08 21.74 6.32
C ILE A 28 1.21 21.80 7.36
N PRO A 29 1.54 22.99 7.91
CA PRO A 29 2.29 23.06 9.16
C PRO A 29 1.68 22.05 10.13
N THR A 30 2.51 21.15 10.67
CA THR A 30 2.13 20.00 11.51
C THR A 30 0.88 20.31 12.34
N PRO A 31 -0.31 19.76 11.98
CA PRO A 31 -1.49 19.99 12.78
C PRO A 31 -1.22 19.43 14.19
N PRO A 32 -1.63 20.14 15.26
CA PRO A 32 -1.33 19.74 16.64
C PRO A 32 -1.93 18.39 17.02
N ASN A 33 -2.91 17.90 16.28
CA ASN A 33 -3.67 16.69 16.58
C ASN A 33 -3.33 15.57 15.59
N ARG A 34 -2.10 15.03 15.61
CA ARG A 34 -1.81 13.77 14.90
C ARG A 34 -2.16 12.57 15.80
N SER A 35 -2.44 11.43 15.18
CA SER A 35 -2.55 10.15 15.86
C SER A 35 -1.34 9.27 15.51
N PRO A 36 -0.11 9.64 15.91
CA PRO A 36 1.09 8.89 15.55
C PRO A 36 1.08 7.46 16.12
N HIS A 37 0.22 7.20 17.11
CA HIS A 37 0.00 5.88 17.67
C HIS A 37 -0.83 4.95 16.75
N LEU A 38 -1.37 5.45 15.64
CA LEU A 38 -2.06 4.64 14.63
C LEU A 38 -1.19 4.52 13.37
N LEU A 39 -1.30 3.39 12.69
CA LEU A 39 -0.65 3.13 11.41
C LEU A 39 -1.70 3.02 10.31
N ALA A 40 -1.64 3.85 9.28
CA ALA A 40 -2.49 3.72 8.10
C ALA A 40 -1.96 2.59 7.21
N LEU A 41 -2.72 1.52 7.03
CA LEU A 41 -2.35 0.37 6.22
C LEU A 41 -2.69 0.62 4.75
N HIS A 42 -1.75 0.36 3.86
CA HIS A 42 -1.98 0.43 2.41
C HIS A 42 -2.54 -0.89 1.88
N ALA A 43 -3.26 -0.82 0.76
CA ALA A 43 -3.73 -1.98 0.03
C ALA A 43 -2.60 -3.00 -0.21
N SER A 44 -2.93 -4.29 -0.24
CA SER A 44 -1.94 -5.38 -0.46
C SER A 44 -0.75 -5.35 0.51
N SER A 45 -0.93 -4.82 1.71
CA SER A 45 0.14 -4.72 2.72
C SER A 45 -0.29 -5.30 4.06
N TYR A 46 0.68 -5.63 4.91
CA TYR A 46 0.43 -6.03 6.29
C TYR A 46 1.31 -5.29 7.29
N ALA A 47 0.84 -5.26 8.54
CA ALA A 47 1.54 -4.66 9.67
C ALA A 47 1.54 -5.61 10.87
N LEU A 48 2.69 -5.68 11.54
CA LEU A 48 2.91 -6.45 12.76
C LEU A 48 2.92 -5.50 13.96
N LEU A 49 2.11 -5.74 14.98
CA LEU A 49 1.96 -4.88 16.16
C LEU A 49 2.15 -5.72 17.44
N GLY A 50 3.38 -5.73 17.97
CA GLY A 50 3.69 -6.41 19.23
C GLY A 50 3.44 -5.53 20.46
N PRO A 51 3.55 -6.04 21.70
CA PRO A 51 3.32 -5.25 22.92
C PRO A 51 4.18 -3.98 23.01
N GLU A 52 5.44 -4.09 22.60
CA GLU A 52 6.43 -3.00 22.57
C GLU A 52 6.30 -2.08 21.35
N SER A 53 5.34 -2.33 20.46
CA SER A 53 5.15 -1.48 19.28
C SER A 53 4.75 -0.07 19.69
N PRO A 54 5.35 0.98 19.11
CA PRO A 54 4.93 2.36 19.33
C PRO A 54 3.54 2.64 18.74
N LYS A 55 3.07 1.76 17.84
CA LYS A 55 1.73 1.82 17.27
C LYS A 55 0.78 0.99 18.12
N ARG A 56 -0.28 1.65 18.61
CA ARG A 56 -1.41 1.09 19.36
C ARG A 56 -2.41 0.37 18.45
N GLY A 57 -2.50 0.75 17.18
CA GLY A 57 -3.47 0.16 16.27
C GLY A 57 -3.22 0.48 14.81
N VAL A 58 -4.07 -0.08 13.97
CA VAL A 58 -4.06 0.10 12.51
C VAL A 58 -5.34 0.80 12.08
N ILE A 59 -5.22 1.72 11.11
CA ILE A 59 -6.33 2.25 10.34
C ILE A 59 -6.24 1.62 8.95
N ALA A 60 -7.34 1.08 8.43
CA ALA A 60 -7.42 0.57 7.07
C ALA A 60 -8.71 1.04 6.39
N HIS A 61 -8.68 1.23 5.08
CA HIS A 61 -9.86 1.63 4.32
C HIS A 61 -10.50 0.41 3.64
N LEU A 62 -11.76 0.14 3.95
CA LEU A 62 -12.50 -0.95 3.33
C LEU A 62 -13.10 -0.48 1.99
N ALA A 63 -12.22 -0.39 0.99
CA ALA A 63 -12.63 -0.11 -0.38
C ALA A 63 -13.46 -1.27 -0.95
N GLY A 64 -14.32 -0.98 -1.93
CA GLY A 64 -15.04 -2.02 -2.66
C GLY A 64 -14.04 -2.99 -3.32
N GLY A 65 -14.10 -4.25 -2.93
CA GLY A 65 -13.16 -5.28 -3.38
C GLY A 65 -12.08 -5.65 -2.37
N THR A 66 -12.03 -5.05 -1.17
CA THR A 66 -10.99 -5.36 -0.17
C THR A 66 -11.49 -6.23 0.98
N THR A 67 -10.59 -7.01 1.55
CA THR A 67 -10.77 -7.76 2.79
C THR A 67 -9.62 -7.46 3.73
N ILE A 68 -9.95 -7.01 4.93
CA ILE A 68 -8.99 -6.86 6.01
C ILE A 68 -8.93 -8.17 6.80
N ILE A 69 -7.73 -8.69 7.01
CA ILE A 69 -7.48 -9.92 7.77
C ILE A 69 -6.74 -9.52 9.03
N ALA A 70 -7.41 -9.60 10.19
CA ALA A 70 -6.80 -9.36 11.48
C ALA A 70 -6.49 -10.70 12.15
N THR A 71 -5.22 -10.95 12.48
CA THR A 71 -4.79 -12.17 13.18
C THR A 71 -4.21 -11.81 14.53
N ARG A 72 -4.68 -12.46 15.59
CA ARG A 72 -4.22 -12.24 16.96
C ARG A 72 -3.73 -13.53 17.59
N CYS A 73 -2.62 -13.43 18.32
CA CYS A 73 -2.25 -14.43 19.31
C CYS A 73 -2.51 -13.89 20.73
N GLU A 74 -3.37 -14.55 21.50
CA GLU A 74 -3.69 -14.13 22.87
C GLU A 74 -2.48 -14.26 23.81
N ALA A 75 -1.67 -15.31 23.64
CA ALA A 75 -0.52 -15.60 24.50
C ALA A 75 0.58 -14.55 24.38
N THR A 76 0.91 -14.13 23.16
CA THR A 76 1.98 -13.15 22.89
C THR A 76 1.47 -11.71 22.87
N LYS A 77 0.14 -11.51 22.91
CA LYS A 77 -0.53 -10.19 22.76
C LYS A 77 -0.11 -9.47 21.47
N ARG A 78 0.25 -10.24 20.44
CA ARG A 78 0.65 -9.74 19.12
C ARG A 78 -0.56 -9.71 18.18
N LEU A 79 -0.57 -8.70 17.31
CA LEU A 79 -1.58 -8.50 16.28
C LEU A 79 -0.88 -8.36 14.92
N SER A 80 -1.38 -9.06 13.90
CA SER A 80 -1.10 -8.80 12.50
C SER A 80 -2.37 -8.29 11.82
N VAL A 81 -2.26 -7.25 11.00
CA VAL A 81 -3.36 -6.77 10.16
C VAL A 81 -2.88 -6.70 8.73
N ALA A 82 -3.59 -7.36 7.82
CA ALA A 82 -3.33 -7.32 6.39
C ALA A 82 -4.53 -6.77 5.62
N ASP A 83 -4.26 -6.04 4.56
CA ASP A 83 -5.24 -5.58 3.56
C ASP A 83 -5.00 -6.37 2.27
N VAL A 84 -6.02 -7.10 1.83
CA VAL A 84 -5.97 -8.01 0.69
C VAL A 84 -7.11 -7.68 -0.25
N ASP A 85 -6.84 -7.64 -1.55
CA ASP A 85 -7.87 -7.46 -2.57
C ASP A 85 -8.60 -8.79 -2.81
N SER A 86 -9.91 -8.81 -2.56
CA SER A 86 -10.78 -9.98 -2.70
C SER A 86 -10.85 -10.52 -4.13
N GLY A 87 -10.58 -9.68 -5.14
CA GLY A 87 -10.50 -10.10 -6.54
C GLY A 87 -9.11 -10.55 -6.99
N GLY A 88 -8.10 -10.45 -6.12
CA GLY A 88 -6.70 -10.68 -6.45
C GLY A 88 -6.27 -12.14 -6.25
N ASN A 89 -5.46 -12.65 -7.18
CA ASN A 89 -4.69 -13.87 -6.97
C ASN A 89 -3.51 -13.58 -6.04
N HIS A 90 -3.72 -13.49 -4.73
CA HIS A 90 -2.66 -13.09 -3.80
C HIS A 90 -1.66 -14.22 -3.47
N ASP A 91 -0.40 -13.84 -3.26
CA ASP A 91 0.58 -14.72 -2.64
C ASP A 91 0.49 -14.62 -1.11
N PHE A 92 -0.15 -15.62 -0.51
CA PHE A 92 -0.29 -15.73 0.95
C PHE A 92 0.96 -16.31 1.64
N SER A 93 2.04 -16.61 0.92
CA SER A 93 3.29 -17.14 1.51
C SER A 93 3.82 -16.27 2.67
N SER A 94 3.58 -14.95 2.61
CA SER A 94 3.93 -14.01 3.69
C SER A 94 3.29 -14.35 5.04
N TYR A 95 2.16 -15.06 5.07
CA TYR A 95 1.52 -15.48 6.32
C TYR A 95 2.34 -16.49 7.11
N SER A 96 3.19 -17.29 6.46
CA SER A 96 4.11 -18.16 7.21
C SER A 96 5.03 -17.32 8.12
N LYS A 97 5.57 -16.20 7.60
CA LYS A 97 6.34 -15.23 8.39
C LYS A 97 5.46 -14.57 9.47
N GLN A 98 4.24 -14.14 9.13
CA GLN A 98 3.35 -13.50 10.09
C GLN A 98 2.98 -14.44 11.24
N PHE A 99 2.64 -15.70 10.96
CA PHE A 99 2.34 -16.71 11.97
C PHE A 99 3.57 -17.05 12.82
N GLY A 100 4.75 -17.21 12.22
CA GLY A 100 5.98 -17.40 13.01
C GLY A 100 6.23 -16.25 13.98
N TRP A 101 6.05 -15.01 13.52
CA TRP A 101 6.18 -13.83 14.37
C TRP A 101 5.08 -13.72 15.43
N LEU A 102 3.83 -14.04 15.11
CA LEU A 102 2.72 -14.03 16.08
C LEU A 102 2.90 -15.11 17.14
N ALA A 103 3.40 -16.28 16.73
CA ALA A 103 3.46 -17.47 17.58
C ALA A 103 4.59 -17.39 18.61
N GLU A 104 5.78 -17.01 18.13
CA GLU A 104 7.04 -17.35 18.82
C GLU A 104 7.02 -18.82 19.30
N ASP A 105 7.65 -19.11 20.43
CA ASP A 105 7.64 -20.43 21.06
C ASP A 105 6.45 -20.64 22.03
N LYS A 106 5.43 -19.76 21.98
CA LYS A 106 4.46 -19.60 23.08
C LYS A 106 2.99 -19.66 22.68
N CYS A 107 2.68 -19.78 21.38
CA CYS A 107 1.31 -19.65 20.91
C CYS A 107 0.74 -20.95 20.34
N PRO A 108 -0.09 -21.69 21.11
CA PRO A 108 -0.74 -22.89 20.59
C PRO A 108 -1.93 -22.57 19.66
N ALA A 109 -2.48 -21.35 19.72
CA ALA A 109 -3.68 -20.99 18.97
C ALA A 109 -3.75 -19.49 18.61
N MET A 110 -4.27 -19.19 17.43
CA MET A 110 -4.53 -17.84 16.93
C MET A 110 -5.98 -17.67 16.48
N GLU A 111 -6.49 -16.46 16.66
CA GLU A 111 -7.79 -16.03 16.16
C GLU A 111 -7.61 -15.16 14.92
N ILE A 112 -8.30 -15.52 13.83
CA ILE A 112 -8.32 -14.78 12.57
C ILE A 112 -9.73 -14.25 12.34
N VAL A 113 -9.82 -12.94 12.08
CA VAL A 113 -11.06 -12.27 11.69
C VAL A 113 -10.91 -11.74 10.27
N PHE A 114 -11.84 -12.14 9.41
CA PHE A 114 -12.00 -11.56 8.08
C PHE A 114 -13.04 -10.45 8.15
N ILE A 115 -12.65 -9.26 7.71
CA ILE A 115 -13.53 -8.10 7.67
C ILE A 115 -13.68 -7.70 6.21
N HIS A 116 -14.90 -7.77 5.67
CA HIS A 116 -15.15 -7.48 4.26
C HIS A 116 -16.44 -6.68 4.06
N SER A 117 -16.55 -6.10 2.86
CA SER A 117 -17.78 -5.46 2.40
C SER A 117 -18.78 -6.51 1.90
N PRO A 118 -20.11 -6.29 2.07
CA PRO A 118 -21.14 -7.14 1.47
C PRO A 118 -21.03 -7.24 -0.07
N SER A 119 -20.46 -6.21 -0.70
CA SER A 119 -20.23 -6.19 -2.15
C SER A 119 -19.08 -7.08 -2.62
N CYS A 120 -18.35 -7.71 -1.70
CA CYS A 120 -17.27 -8.63 -2.01
C CYS A 120 -17.70 -10.05 -1.68
N PRO A 121 -17.53 -11.03 -2.60
CA PRO A 121 -17.75 -12.42 -2.25
C PRO A 121 -16.82 -12.78 -1.09
N PRO A 122 -17.31 -13.50 -0.06
CA PRO A 122 -16.50 -13.82 1.10
C PRO A 122 -15.29 -14.65 0.65
N PRO A 123 -14.04 -14.16 0.83
CA PRO A 123 -12.85 -14.89 0.40
C PRO A 123 -12.60 -16.17 1.23
N LEU A 124 -13.43 -16.39 2.25
CA LEU A 124 -13.21 -17.32 3.36
C LEU A 124 -13.06 -18.78 2.95
N ALA A 125 -13.92 -19.31 2.08
CA ALA A 125 -13.95 -20.76 1.85
C ALA A 125 -12.65 -21.27 1.18
N ALA A 126 -12.11 -20.50 0.24
CA ALA A 126 -10.87 -20.86 -0.45
C ALA A 126 -9.61 -20.52 0.35
N LEU A 127 -9.66 -19.48 1.19
CA LEU A 127 -8.48 -18.98 1.89
C LEU A 127 -8.17 -19.76 3.18
N GLN A 128 -9.19 -20.22 3.91
CA GLN A 128 -8.97 -20.93 5.18
C GLN A 128 -8.04 -22.16 5.07
N PRO A 129 -8.20 -23.07 4.08
CA PRO A 129 -7.29 -24.21 3.93
C PRO A 129 -5.84 -23.78 3.70
N THR A 130 -5.63 -22.73 2.89
CA THR A 130 -4.30 -22.18 2.62
C THR A 130 -3.66 -21.65 3.90
N LEU A 131 -4.40 -20.88 4.70
CA LEU A 131 -3.88 -20.35 5.97
C LEU A 131 -3.60 -21.45 6.99
N ARG A 132 -4.45 -22.49 7.06
CA ARG A 132 -4.18 -23.67 7.92
C ARG A 132 -2.90 -24.40 7.50
N ALA A 133 -2.72 -24.65 6.21
CA ALA A 133 -1.51 -25.29 5.68
C ALA A 133 -0.23 -24.48 5.97
N LEU A 134 -0.32 -23.14 5.98
CA LEU A 134 0.81 -22.27 6.35
C LEU A 134 1.10 -22.26 7.86
N ALA A 135 0.11 -22.54 8.71
CA ALA A 135 0.24 -22.58 10.16
C ALA A 135 0.63 -23.97 10.70
N GLU A 136 0.31 -25.04 9.97
CA GLU A 136 0.59 -26.43 10.38
C GLU A 136 2.08 -26.70 10.69
N PRO A 137 3.07 -26.29 9.86
CA PRO A 137 4.49 -26.49 10.18
C PRO A 137 4.96 -25.78 11.45
N LEU A 138 4.19 -24.80 11.93
CA LEU A 138 4.46 -24.04 13.14
C LEU A 138 3.74 -24.62 14.38
N GLY A 139 2.94 -25.69 14.21
CA GLY A 139 2.16 -26.28 15.30
C GLY A 139 1.06 -25.34 15.85
N VAL A 140 0.61 -24.37 15.05
CA VAL A 140 -0.36 -23.35 15.48
C VAL A 140 -1.76 -23.74 15.02
N SER A 141 -2.73 -23.78 15.95
CA SER A 141 -4.14 -23.92 15.62
C SER A 141 -4.78 -22.58 15.24
N LEU A 142 -5.62 -22.57 14.20
CA LEU A 142 -6.33 -21.37 13.74
C LEU A 142 -7.84 -21.48 14.00
N SER A 143 -8.41 -20.47 14.64
CA SER A 143 -9.86 -20.21 14.66
C SER A 143 -10.19 -19.04 13.72
N PHE A 144 -11.35 -19.11 13.08
CA PHE A 144 -11.77 -18.15 12.08
C PHE A 144 -13.13 -17.56 12.43
N SER A 145 -13.29 -16.25 12.22
CA SER A 145 -14.59 -15.58 12.24
C SER A 145 -14.68 -14.54 11.11
N THR A 146 -15.89 -14.13 10.78
CA THR A 146 -16.16 -13.16 9.72
C THR A 146 -16.97 -12.00 10.29
N GLN A 147 -16.63 -10.79 9.86
CA GLN A 147 -17.37 -9.57 10.16
C GLN A 147 -17.68 -8.87 8.84
N GLU A 148 -18.96 -8.70 8.56
CA GLU A 148 -19.42 -7.93 7.40
C GLU A 148 -19.64 -6.48 7.83
N LEU A 149 -19.07 -5.53 7.09
CA LEU A 149 -19.23 -4.10 7.35
C LEU A 149 -19.59 -3.36 6.06
N PRO A 150 -20.41 -2.30 6.12
CA PRO A 150 -20.75 -1.55 4.91
C PRO A 150 -19.50 -1.06 4.16
N SER A 151 -19.55 -1.10 2.83
CA SER A 151 -18.49 -0.59 1.95
C SER A 151 -18.20 0.90 2.18
N GLY A 152 -16.94 1.30 1.95
CA GLY A 152 -16.52 2.70 2.01
C GLY A 152 -16.31 3.22 3.43
N ILE A 153 -16.33 2.33 4.42
CA ILE A 153 -16.01 2.64 5.81
C ILE A 153 -14.50 2.46 6.04
N SER A 154 -13.93 3.29 6.90
CA SER A 154 -12.58 3.07 7.42
C SER A 154 -12.65 2.33 8.75
N LEU A 155 -11.67 1.50 9.03
CA LEU A 155 -11.63 0.64 10.20
C LEU A 155 -10.44 1.01 11.06
N GLN A 156 -10.65 1.09 12.36
CA GLN A 156 -9.56 1.15 13.34
C GLN A 156 -9.51 -0.18 14.10
N ILE A 157 -8.35 -0.82 14.15
CA ILE A 157 -8.12 -2.07 14.89
C ILE A 157 -7.13 -1.78 16.02
N ASP A 158 -7.61 -1.84 17.26
CA ASP A 158 -6.81 -1.59 18.46
C ASP A 158 -6.15 -2.89 18.95
N ARG A 159 -4.81 -2.88 19.05
CA ARG A 159 -4.02 -4.03 19.51
C ARG A 159 -4.36 -4.44 20.93
N ASN A 160 -4.52 -3.46 21.83
CA ASN A 160 -4.63 -3.71 23.27
C ASN A 160 -6.02 -4.23 23.65
N THR A 161 -7.07 -3.68 23.03
CA THR A 161 -8.45 -4.07 23.35
C THR A 161 -9.00 -5.12 22.40
N SER A 162 -8.35 -5.34 21.25
CA SER A 162 -8.87 -6.17 20.14
C SER A 162 -10.25 -5.69 19.70
N THR A 163 -10.45 -4.38 19.72
CA THR A 163 -11.65 -3.75 19.20
C THR A 163 -11.44 -3.40 17.74
N ILE A 164 -12.36 -3.82 16.90
CA ILE A 164 -12.53 -3.35 15.52
C ILE A 164 -13.57 -2.24 15.58
N THR A 165 -13.17 -1.01 15.30
CA THR A 165 -14.06 0.15 15.27
C THR A 165 -14.30 0.56 13.83
N SER A 166 -15.54 0.41 13.39
CA SER A 166 -16.03 0.96 12.13
C SER A 166 -16.19 2.48 12.25
N LEU A 167 -15.50 3.23 11.40
CA LEU A 167 -15.42 4.70 11.42
C LEU A 167 -16.34 5.31 10.37
N ASN A 168 -17.52 5.77 10.80
CA ASN A 168 -18.45 6.49 9.94
C ASN A 168 -17.99 7.94 9.79
N LEU A 169 -17.69 8.36 8.55
CA LEU A 169 -17.25 9.72 8.26
C LEU A 169 -18.45 10.65 8.08
N ALA A 170 -18.32 11.90 8.54
CA ALA A 170 -19.33 12.92 8.27
C ALA A 170 -19.50 13.15 6.74
N PRO A 171 -20.72 13.46 6.26
CA PRO A 171 -20.94 13.76 4.86
C PRO A 171 -20.00 14.85 4.33
N GLY A 172 -19.48 14.66 3.12
CA GLY A 172 -18.55 15.62 2.49
C GLY A 172 -17.13 15.58 3.05
N THR A 173 -16.78 14.57 3.84
CA THR A 173 -15.42 14.36 4.35
C THR A 173 -14.80 13.07 3.84
N VAL A 174 -13.47 12.96 3.95
CA VAL A 174 -12.68 11.77 3.63
C VAL A 174 -11.64 11.55 4.73
N MET A 175 -11.14 10.33 4.89
CA MET A 175 -10.00 10.07 5.76
C MET A 175 -8.73 10.78 5.25
N ASP A 176 -7.92 11.25 6.19
CA ASP A 176 -6.58 11.78 5.95
C ASP A 176 -5.49 10.79 6.41
N ASP A 177 -5.60 9.55 5.92
CA ASP A 177 -4.81 8.39 6.38
C ASP A 177 -3.29 8.65 6.46
N PRO A 178 -2.64 9.24 5.43
CA PRO A 178 -1.19 9.39 5.44
C PRO A 178 -0.73 10.49 6.39
N ILE A 179 -1.53 11.55 6.61
CA ILE A 179 -1.13 12.70 7.43
C ILE A 179 -1.37 12.41 8.91
N ALA A 180 -2.44 11.68 9.23
CA ALA A 180 -2.79 11.35 10.61
C ALA A 180 -1.75 10.46 11.31
N THR A 181 -0.97 9.68 10.57
CA THR A 181 -0.20 8.54 11.10
C THR A 181 1.32 8.70 11.02
N VAL A 182 1.82 9.76 10.36
CA VAL A 182 3.26 10.02 10.16
C VAL A 182 3.82 10.99 11.21
N GLU A 183 5.02 10.68 11.70
CA GLU A 183 5.72 11.47 12.73
C GLU A 183 6.62 12.53 12.11
N SER A 184 7.08 12.33 10.88
CA SER A 184 8.02 13.24 10.19
C SER A 184 7.69 13.41 8.71
N HIS A 185 8.21 14.48 8.12
CA HIS A 185 8.10 14.73 6.68
C HIS A 185 8.80 13.64 5.84
N ALA A 186 9.90 13.09 6.34
CA ALA A 186 10.58 11.96 5.69
C ALA A 186 9.68 10.72 5.65
N GLN A 187 9.04 10.35 6.77
CA GLN A 187 8.08 9.25 6.81
C GLN A 187 6.89 9.51 5.87
N TRP A 188 6.38 10.74 5.80
CA TRP A 188 5.32 11.11 4.87
C TRP A 188 5.71 10.84 3.42
N LYS A 189 6.90 11.27 2.97
CA LYS A 189 7.39 11.00 1.60
C LYS A 189 7.42 9.49 1.29
N VAL A 190 7.91 8.68 2.23
CA VAL A 190 7.97 7.22 2.07
C VAL A 190 6.57 6.61 1.98
N GLN A 191 5.65 7.04 2.84
CA GLN A 191 4.26 6.58 2.83
C GLN A 191 3.53 6.97 1.53
N THR A 192 3.72 8.21 1.06
CA THR A 192 3.16 8.66 -0.22
C THR A 192 3.68 7.79 -1.36
N ARG A 193 4.99 7.51 -1.41
CA ARG A 193 5.56 6.62 -2.43
C ARG A 193 4.98 5.22 -2.36
N ARG A 194 4.87 4.64 -1.16
CA ARG A 194 4.23 3.33 -0.96
C ARG A 194 2.78 3.32 -1.46
N SER A 195 2.01 4.35 -1.15
CA SER A 195 0.60 4.49 -1.57
C SER A 195 0.43 4.55 -3.09
N CYS A 196 1.47 4.92 -3.84
CA CYS A 196 1.47 4.90 -5.29
C CYS A 196 2.05 3.61 -5.86
N LEU A 197 3.15 3.12 -5.29
CA LEU A 197 3.87 1.94 -5.78
C LEU A 197 3.08 0.65 -5.57
N THR A 198 2.43 0.49 -4.42
CA THR A 198 1.71 -0.75 -4.12
C THR A 198 0.54 -0.97 -5.08
N PRO A 199 -0.41 -0.02 -5.27
CA PRO A 199 -1.48 -0.21 -6.24
C PRO A 199 -0.97 -0.39 -7.67
N PHE A 200 0.06 0.38 -8.07
CA PHE A 200 0.67 0.24 -9.40
C PHE A 200 1.21 -1.18 -9.63
N GLN A 201 1.96 -1.74 -8.67
CA GLN A 201 2.48 -3.10 -8.79
C GLN A 201 1.36 -4.14 -8.77
N THR A 202 0.32 -3.94 -7.96
CA THR A 202 -0.88 -4.79 -7.96
C THR A 202 -1.57 -4.78 -9.32
N ASP A 203 -1.72 -3.61 -9.95
CA ASP A 203 -2.32 -3.47 -11.28
C ASP A 203 -1.45 -4.13 -12.36
N ILE A 204 -0.12 -4.00 -12.29
CA ILE A 204 0.80 -4.74 -13.17
C ILE A 204 0.58 -6.25 -13.04
N CYS A 205 0.49 -6.77 -11.81
CA CYS A 205 0.28 -8.19 -11.57
C CYS A 205 -1.05 -8.69 -12.16
N LYS A 206 -2.12 -7.91 -12.00
CA LYS A 206 -3.46 -8.24 -12.51
C LYS A 206 -3.56 -8.17 -14.03
N VAL A 207 -2.99 -7.13 -14.63
CA VAL A 207 -3.23 -6.79 -16.05
C VAL A 207 -2.20 -7.42 -16.96
N LEU A 208 -0.93 -7.47 -16.56
CA LEU A 208 0.17 -7.85 -17.45
C LEU A 208 0.84 -9.17 -17.07
N ASP A 209 1.12 -9.39 -15.79
CA ASP A 209 1.91 -10.55 -15.38
C ASP A 209 1.05 -11.82 -15.21
N GLY A 210 -0.26 -11.67 -14.92
CA GLY A 210 -1.13 -12.77 -14.48
C GLY A 210 -0.63 -13.47 -13.21
N GLY A 211 0.38 -12.88 -12.55
CA GLY A 211 1.10 -13.45 -11.44
C GLY A 211 0.36 -13.28 -10.13
N LYS A 212 0.92 -13.89 -9.07
CA LYS A 212 0.39 -13.68 -7.74
C LYS A 212 0.73 -12.28 -7.24
N ILE A 213 -0.25 -11.59 -6.65
CA ILE A 213 -0.07 -10.27 -6.03
C ILE A 213 0.58 -10.49 -4.65
N PRO A 214 1.85 -10.09 -4.44
CA PRO A 214 2.47 -10.24 -3.14
C PRO A 214 1.79 -9.33 -2.10
N ILE A 215 1.85 -9.74 -0.83
CA ILE A 215 1.40 -8.91 0.28
C ILE A 215 2.64 -8.36 0.98
N TRP A 216 2.86 -7.05 0.89
CA TRP A 216 4.10 -6.43 1.37
C TRP A 216 4.05 -6.13 2.86
N GLU A 217 5.16 -6.36 3.55
CA GLU A 217 5.33 -5.83 4.89
C GLU A 217 5.39 -4.31 4.81
N GLN A 218 4.60 -3.64 5.64
CA GLN A 218 4.62 -2.19 5.79
C GLN A 218 5.25 -1.77 7.13
N PHE A 219 5.03 -2.56 8.19
CA PHE A 219 5.52 -2.26 9.54
C PHE A 219 5.85 -3.56 10.27
N ASP A 220 7.06 -3.64 10.81
CA ASP A 220 7.59 -4.86 11.44
C ASP A 220 7.38 -4.92 12.97
N GLY A 221 6.61 -3.97 13.52
CA GLY A 221 6.41 -3.79 14.95
C GLY A 221 7.27 -2.70 15.57
N LYS A 222 8.32 -2.23 14.87
CA LYS A 222 9.23 -1.19 15.36
C LYS A 222 9.34 -0.03 14.38
N GLN A 223 9.46 -0.33 13.09
CA GLN A 223 9.74 0.65 12.05
C GLN A 223 9.00 0.33 10.75
N LEU A 224 8.96 1.33 9.86
CA LEU A 224 8.44 1.14 8.51
C LEU A 224 9.38 0.26 7.70
N ALA A 225 8.79 -0.71 6.99
CA ALA A 225 9.51 -1.57 6.09
C ALA A 225 10.01 -0.80 4.84
N PRO A 226 11.01 -1.33 4.12
CA PRO A 226 11.41 -0.85 2.79
C PRO A 226 10.23 -0.84 1.81
N LEU A 227 10.27 0.07 0.83
CA LEU A 227 9.28 0.18 -0.24
C LEU A 227 9.07 -1.16 -0.96
N PRO A 228 7.88 -1.37 -1.56
CA PRO A 228 7.59 -2.57 -2.34
C PRO A 228 8.64 -2.82 -3.41
N THR A 229 9.20 -4.04 -3.44
CA THR A 229 10.05 -4.48 -4.55
C THR A 229 9.18 -4.63 -5.80
N LEU A 230 9.55 -3.94 -6.88
CA LEU A 230 8.83 -3.98 -8.15
C LEU A 230 9.18 -5.22 -8.98
N SER A 231 8.29 -5.66 -9.86
CA SER A 231 8.58 -6.68 -10.88
C SER A 231 9.39 -6.11 -12.05
N ASP A 232 10.02 -6.97 -12.86
CA ASP A 232 10.69 -6.57 -14.10
C ASP A 232 9.72 -5.82 -15.03
N THR A 233 8.46 -6.25 -15.11
CA THR A 233 7.41 -5.62 -15.91
C THR A 233 7.10 -4.23 -15.40
N ALA A 234 6.90 -4.06 -14.09
CA ALA A 234 6.65 -2.75 -13.49
C ALA A 234 7.80 -1.77 -13.73
N ARG A 235 9.06 -2.21 -13.54
CA ARG A 235 10.26 -1.39 -13.83
C ARG A 235 10.32 -0.96 -15.30
N THR A 236 10.03 -1.89 -16.21
CA THR A 236 10.04 -1.61 -17.66
C THR A 236 8.95 -0.61 -18.04
N THR A 237 7.74 -0.76 -17.51
CA THR A 237 6.63 0.17 -17.72
C THR A 237 6.99 1.58 -17.23
N LEU A 238 7.54 1.71 -16.02
CA LEU A 238 7.98 3.02 -15.50
C LEU A 238 9.08 3.64 -16.36
N LYS A 239 10.02 2.84 -16.86
CA LYS A 239 11.08 3.30 -17.76
C LYS A 239 10.53 3.88 -19.05
N ILE A 240 9.70 3.12 -19.76
CA ILE A 240 9.11 3.55 -21.05
C ILE A 240 8.33 4.86 -20.87
N LEU A 241 7.50 4.96 -19.84
CA LEU A 241 6.68 6.15 -19.60
C LEU A 241 7.52 7.39 -19.26
N THR A 242 8.55 7.21 -18.44
CA THR A 242 9.43 8.32 -18.05
C THR A 242 10.27 8.79 -19.24
N GLU A 243 10.83 7.87 -20.05
CA GLU A 243 11.58 8.21 -21.26
C GLU A 243 10.68 8.91 -22.29
N GLY A 244 9.43 8.45 -22.46
CA GLY A 244 8.42 9.10 -23.29
C GLY A 244 8.10 10.52 -22.83
N GLN A 245 7.94 10.75 -21.53
CA GLN A 245 7.70 12.09 -20.97
C GLN A 245 8.90 13.03 -21.18
N MET A 246 10.13 12.54 -21.03
CA MET A 246 11.35 13.30 -21.30
C MET A 246 11.47 13.71 -22.78
N ALA A 247 11.13 12.80 -23.71
CA ALA A 247 11.17 13.09 -25.14
C ALA A 247 10.21 14.22 -25.54
N GLN A 248 9.04 14.29 -24.91
CA GLN A 248 8.04 15.32 -25.23
C GLN A 248 8.36 16.69 -24.64
N THR A 249 8.95 16.72 -23.44
CA THR A 249 9.37 17.96 -22.78
C THR A 249 10.66 18.53 -23.37
N GLY A 250 11.48 17.71 -24.04
CA GLY A 250 12.75 18.10 -24.67
C GLY A 250 12.64 18.88 -25.98
N SER A 251 11.44 19.12 -26.53
CA SER A 251 11.26 19.90 -27.76
C SER A 251 11.33 21.42 -27.51
N GLY A 252 12.53 21.91 -27.20
CA GLY A 252 13.01 23.27 -27.49
C GLY A 252 12.37 24.49 -26.80
N SER A 253 11.19 24.39 -26.18
CA SER A 253 10.53 25.56 -25.58
C SER A 253 10.86 25.68 -24.09
N ARG A 254 11.98 26.36 -23.78
CA ARG A 254 12.47 26.65 -22.42
C ARG A 254 11.60 27.69 -21.67
N LYS A 255 10.28 27.55 -21.67
CA LYS A 255 9.44 28.26 -20.70
C LYS A 255 9.11 27.29 -19.59
N ALA A 256 9.76 27.48 -18.44
CA ALA A 256 9.52 26.71 -17.23
C ALA A 256 8.03 26.80 -16.86
N ALA A 257 7.29 25.73 -17.14
CA ALA A 257 5.94 25.59 -16.62
C ALA A 257 6.05 25.39 -15.09
N PRO A 258 5.22 26.08 -14.29
CA PRO A 258 5.22 25.89 -12.84
C PRO A 258 4.87 24.43 -12.49
N GLN A 259 5.45 23.95 -11.38
CA GLN A 259 5.38 22.59 -10.82
C GLN A 259 3.96 22.08 -10.44
N GLY A 260 2.88 22.55 -11.09
CA GLY A 260 1.50 22.20 -10.73
C GLY A 260 0.54 21.92 -11.89
N SER A 261 0.97 22.02 -13.16
CA SER A 261 0.04 21.89 -14.28
C SER A 261 0.72 21.31 -15.52
N ALA A 262 0.60 19.99 -15.73
CA ALA A 262 0.57 19.31 -17.03
C ALA A 262 1.05 17.85 -16.91
N ILE A 263 0.15 16.97 -16.50
CA ILE A 263 0.18 15.56 -16.94
C ILE A 263 -1.20 15.28 -17.52
N MET A 264 -1.45 15.81 -18.70
CA MET A 264 -2.62 15.49 -19.53
C MET A 264 -2.13 14.82 -20.81
N LEU A 265 -1.29 13.80 -20.63
CA LEU A 265 -0.74 13.02 -21.72
C LEU A 265 -1.70 11.91 -22.09
N THR A 266 -2.53 12.22 -23.08
CA THR A 266 -3.25 11.28 -23.97
C THR A 266 -3.71 9.98 -23.32
N LEU A 267 -4.68 10.08 -22.40
CA LEU A 267 -5.84 9.20 -22.57
C LEU A 267 -6.27 9.35 -24.03
N PRO A 268 -6.61 8.28 -24.76
CA PRO A 268 -7.06 8.42 -26.14
C PRO A 268 -8.06 9.57 -26.18
N GLN A 269 -7.82 10.59 -27.02
CA GLN A 269 -8.75 11.69 -27.24
C GLN A 269 -10.02 11.20 -27.96
N GLY A 270 -10.46 9.96 -27.70
CA GLY A 270 -11.85 9.61 -27.81
C GLY A 270 -12.61 10.62 -26.99
N ARG A 271 -13.56 11.30 -27.64
CA ARG A 271 -14.50 12.21 -27.00
C ARG A 271 -14.81 11.65 -25.61
N VAL A 272 -14.54 12.43 -24.57
CA VAL A 272 -15.12 12.15 -23.25
C VAL A 272 -16.61 12.28 -23.50
N ASP A 273 -17.22 11.16 -23.90
CA ASP A 273 -18.66 11.03 -23.89
C ASP A 273 -19.08 11.49 -22.52
N ARG A 274 -20.11 12.33 -22.45
CA ARG A 274 -20.70 12.79 -21.20
C ARG A 274 -21.37 11.60 -20.48
N ARG A 275 -20.60 10.55 -20.20
CA ARG A 275 -21.02 9.43 -19.37
C ARG A 275 -21.29 10.01 -18.00
N ASP A 276 -22.39 9.56 -17.41
CA ASP A 276 -22.77 9.90 -16.06
C ASP A 276 -21.54 9.72 -15.13
N PRO A 277 -21.10 10.77 -14.42
CA PRO A 277 -20.00 10.70 -13.46
C PRO A 277 -20.15 9.54 -12.46
N LYS A 278 -21.37 9.05 -12.24
CA LYS A 278 -21.68 7.93 -11.36
C LYS A 278 -21.23 6.56 -11.88
N ASN A 279 -20.96 6.42 -13.18
CA ASN A 279 -20.59 5.14 -13.81
C ASN A 279 -19.22 5.16 -14.51
N PHE A 280 -18.38 6.13 -14.18
CA PHE A 280 -17.04 6.21 -14.76
C PHE A 280 -16.11 5.16 -14.13
N VAL A 281 -16.10 3.97 -14.72
CA VAL A 281 -15.14 2.90 -14.40
C VAL A 281 -14.02 2.96 -15.43
N LEU A 282 -12.82 3.31 -14.99
CA LEU A 282 -11.63 3.24 -15.83
C LEU A 282 -11.38 1.80 -16.24
N SER A 283 -11.01 1.57 -17.50
CA SER A 283 -10.54 0.26 -17.94
C SER A 283 -9.26 -0.14 -17.17
N PRO A 284 -8.96 -1.44 -17.02
CA PRO A 284 -7.75 -1.87 -16.30
C PRO A 284 -6.45 -1.24 -16.84
N MET A 285 -6.36 -1.02 -18.15
CA MET A 285 -5.19 -0.38 -18.77
C MET A 285 -5.09 1.11 -18.42
N GLU A 286 -6.21 1.84 -18.37
CA GLU A 286 -6.23 3.25 -17.97
C GLU A 286 -5.89 3.41 -16.48
N GLN A 287 -6.34 2.49 -15.63
CA GLN A 287 -5.96 2.44 -14.21
C GLN A 287 -4.44 2.26 -14.08
N LEU A 288 -3.87 1.30 -14.82
CA LEU A 288 -2.43 1.05 -14.83
C LEU A 288 -1.63 2.26 -15.28
N GLN A 289 -2.04 2.91 -16.37
CA GLN A 289 -1.40 4.13 -16.88
C GLN A 289 -1.47 5.26 -15.85
N MET A 290 -2.63 5.47 -15.23
CA MET A 290 -2.80 6.48 -14.18
C MET A 290 -1.91 6.18 -12.96
N GLY A 291 -1.84 4.92 -12.52
CA GLY A 291 -0.97 4.48 -11.43
C GLY A 291 0.50 4.72 -11.74
N ALA A 292 0.94 4.37 -12.95
CA ALA A 292 2.30 4.61 -13.39
C ALA A 292 2.64 6.11 -13.45
N MET A 293 1.74 6.95 -13.99
CA MET A 293 1.94 8.40 -14.03
C MET A 293 2.00 9.01 -12.63
N ARG A 294 1.22 8.52 -11.66
CA ARG A 294 1.34 8.92 -10.26
C ARG A 294 2.73 8.61 -9.72
N VAL A 295 3.24 7.40 -9.94
CA VAL A 295 4.60 7.01 -9.51
C VAL A 295 5.67 7.90 -10.14
N VAL A 296 5.59 8.16 -11.45
CA VAL A 296 6.54 9.03 -12.16
C VAL A 296 6.47 10.47 -11.65
N SER A 297 5.27 10.99 -11.36
CA SER A 297 5.08 12.36 -10.84
C SER A 297 5.71 12.62 -9.48
N LEU A 298 6.00 11.57 -8.69
CA LEU A 298 6.72 11.70 -7.42
C LEU A 298 8.21 12.00 -7.60
N GLY A 299 8.73 11.91 -8.81
CA GLY A 299 10.15 12.12 -9.12
C GLY A 299 11.06 11.00 -8.59
N ALA A 300 12.36 11.15 -8.85
CA ALA A 300 13.37 10.17 -8.46
C ALA A 300 13.54 10.08 -6.93
N ALA A 301 13.63 8.85 -6.42
CA ALA A 301 13.97 8.53 -5.04
C ALA A 301 14.54 7.13 -4.97
N CYS A 302 15.22 6.79 -3.88
CA CYS A 302 15.73 5.44 -3.68
C CYS A 302 14.60 4.42 -3.74
N VAL A 303 14.72 3.41 -4.61
CA VAL A 303 13.68 2.38 -4.81
C VAL A 303 13.47 1.48 -3.58
N VAL A 304 14.39 1.52 -2.61
CA VAL A 304 14.33 0.71 -1.38
C VAL A 304 13.76 1.51 -0.22
N CYS A 305 14.30 2.69 0.09
CA CYS A 305 13.89 3.45 1.29
C CYS A 305 13.08 4.71 0.99
N GLY A 306 12.94 5.12 -0.27
CA GLY A 306 12.20 6.33 -0.67
C GLY A 306 12.91 7.66 -0.41
N GLU A 307 14.18 7.64 0.04
CA GLU A 307 15.00 8.84 0.22
C GLU A 307 15.13 9.61 -1.10
N THR A 308 15.15 10.94 -1.03
CA THR A 308 15.26 11.83 -2.21
C THR A 308 16.62 12.51 -2.32
N GLU A 309 17.42 12.49 -1.25
CA GLU A 309 18.75 13.09 -1.19
C GLU A 309 19.85 12.04 -1.43
N GLY A 310 21.00 12.49 -1.95
CA GLY A 310 22.15 11.60 -2.19
C GLY A 310 21.89 10.48 -3.20
N ILE A 311 20.94 10.67 -4.13
CA ILE A 311 20.54 9.63 -5.07
C ILE A 311 21.54 9.50 -6.21
N SER A 312 22.04 8.27 -6.38
CA SER A 312 22.85 7.84 -7.53
C SER A 312 22.10 6.75 -8.29
N LYS A 313 22.32 6.68 -9.61
CA LYS A 313 21.72 5.63 -10.43
C LYS A 313 22.63 4.41 -10.48
N CYS A 314 22.06 3.23 -10.69
CA CYS A 314 22.83 2.01 -10.95
C CYS A 314 23.84 2.23 -12.09
N ALA A 315 25.14 2.00 -11.84
CA ALA A 315 26.19 2.26 -12.84
C ALA A 315 26.04 1.43 -14.14
N SER A 316 25.32 0.30 -14.12
CA SER A 316 25.18 -0.56 -15.30
C SER A 316 24.00 -0.19 -16.21
N CYS A 317 22.82 0.08 -15.64
CA CYS A 317 21.62 0.43 -16.41
C CYS A 317 21.35 1.94 -16.44
N GLU A 318 21.93 2.70 -15.51
CA GLU A 318 21.70 4.13 -15.28
C GLU A 318 20.23 4.52 -15.18
N TRP A 319 19.42 3.58 -14.70
CA TRP A 319 17.99 3.74 -14.51
C TRP A 319 17.66 3.78 -13.03
N GLU A 320 17.88 2.67 -12.33
CA GLU A 320 17.38 2.48 -10.97
C GLU A 320 18.07 3.42 -9.96
N PRO A 321 17.32 4.30 -9.26
CA PRO A 321 17.87 5.21 -8.26
C PRO A 321 18.08 4.56 -6.87
N TYR A 322 19.23 4.84 -6.26
CA TYR A 322 19.58 4.41 -4.89
C TYR A 322 20.26 5.54 -4.11
N CYS A 323 20.00 5.66 -2.81
CA CYS A 323 20.73 6.58 -1.93
C CYS A 323 22.14 6.08 -1.53
N GLY A 324 22.52 4.86 -1.94
CA GLY A 324 23.84 4.28 -1.66
C GLY A 324 23.93 2.78 -1.94
N SER A 325 25.14 2.23 -1.79
CA SER A 325 25.45 0.83 -2.11
C SER A 325 24.70 -0.18 -1.23
N ARG A 326 24.33 0.20 0.01
CA ARG A 326 23.52 -0.64 0.90
C ARG A 326 22.16 -0.97 0.28
N CYS A 327 21.42 0.06 -0.15
CA CYS A 327 20.11 -0.12 -0.77
C CYS A 327 20.22 -0.80 -2.13
N GLN A 328 21.28 -0.51 -2.91
CA GLN A 328 21.52 -1.24 -4.16
C GLN A 328 21.73 -2.75 -3.93
N LYS A 329 22.53 -3.14 -2.93
CA LYS A 329 22.75 -4.55 -2.58
C LYS A 329 21.46 -5.24 -2.11
N GLN A 330 20.62 -4.51 -1.37
CA GLN A 330 19.34 -5.03 -0.90
C GLN A 330 18.36 -5.31 -2.05
N ASP A 331 18.26 -4.42 -3.05
CA ASP A 331 17.39 -4.63 -4.22
C ASP A 331 18.01 -5.57 -5.27
N TRP A 332 19.32 -5.80 -5.21
CA TRP A 332 20.07 -6.55 -6.23
C TRP A 332 19.47 -7.90 -6.63
N PRO A 333 18.98 -8.76 -5.70
CA PRO A 333 18.36 -10.03 -6.08
C PRO A 333 17.19 -9.85 -7.07
N ALA A 334 16.36 -8.83 -6.88
CA ALA A 334 15.25 -8.51 -7.79
C ALA A 334 15.71 -7.70 -9.01
N HIS A 335 16.65 -6.77 -8.84
CA HIS A 335 17.12 -5.89 -9.91
C HIS A 335 18.01 -6.58 -10.95
N LYS A 336 18.81 -7.58 -10.56
CA LYS A 336 19.89 -8.16 -11.38
C LYS A 336 19.41 -8.64 -12.76
N GLY A 337 18.26 -9.31 -12.82
CA GLY A 337 17.68 -9.83 -14.06
C GLY A 337 17.31 -8.71 -15.01
N TRP A 338 16.52 -7.76 -14.52
CA TRP A 338 16.11 -6.57 -15.26
C TRP A 338 17.31 -5.71 -15.71
N CYS A 339 18.28 -5.49 -14.83
CA CYS A 339 19.47 -4.69 -15.06
C CYS A 339 20.28 -5.19 -16.26
N LYS A 340 20.49 -6.51 -16.36
CA LYS A 340 21.21 -7.12 -17.49
C LYS A 340 20.53 -6.85 -18.83
N LYS A 341 19.21 -6.94 -18.89
CA LYS A 341 18.40 -6.69 -20.10
C LYS A 341 18.38 -5.21 -20.49
N ASN A 342 18.59 -4.33 -19.52
CA ASN A 342 18.50 -2.87 -19.67
C ASN A 342 19.86 -2.18 -19.46
N ARG A 343 20.97 -2.89 -19.65
CA ARG A 343 22.29 -2.25 -19.63
C ARG A 343 22.34 -1.20 -20.72
N ARG A 344 23.08 -0.12 -20.45
CA ARG A 344 23.44 0.79 -21.53
C ARG A 344 24.17 0.00 -22.60
N SER A 345 23.69 0.07 -23.83
CA SER A 345 24.57 -0.18 -24.96
C SER A 345 25.73 0.80 -24.78
N SER A 346 26.95 0.28 -24.71
CA SER A 346 28.15 1.13 -24.79
C SER A 346 27.93 2.04 -25.98
N LYS A 347 27.84 3.35 -25.73
CA LYS A 347 27.84 4.33 -26.82
C LYS A 347 29.07 3.97 -27.67
N PRO A 348 28.90 3.70 -28.97
CA PRO A 348 30.01 3.33 -29.84
C PRO A 348 31.08 4.42 -29.87
#